data_AF-A0A9N9DCH1-F1
#
_entry.id   AF-A0A9N9DCH1-F1
#
_cell.length_a   1.000
_cell.length_b   1.000
_cell.length_c   1.000
_cell.angle_alpha   90.00
_cell.angle_beta   90.00
_cell.angle_gamma   90.00
#
_symmetry.space_group_name_H-M   'P 1'
#
loop_
_entity.id
_entity.type
_entity.pdbx_description
1 polymer ?
#
loop_
_entity_poly.entity_id
_entity_poly.type
_entity_poly.pdbx_seq_one_letter_code
_entity_poly.pdbx_strand_id
1 'polypeptide(L)'
;MNNKLVSKDAARNCKRKENKTVKQHNVCLAKERDQKYQKRSKETSEEHKKCLEHDCEYQQKKLKKKIAKKHKERLRHHFQQSFITEFDTTELDMYESNEIELIATELSEIDQDLLKNFYNNMNKLQHLSCSICNEHFPSIILVVEKCCRYYNKKIFPNKFFNENNMDSDDIPKELQGLTEIEKMLIAKSLL
;
A
#
# COMPACT_ATOMS: atom_id res chain seq x y z
N MET A 1 -3.69 23.52 -33.87
CA MET A 1 -4.87 22.64 -33.71
C MET A 1 -4.74 21.49 -34.71
N ASN A 2 -4.31 20.31 -34.27
CA ASN A 2 -4.03 19.18 -35.16
C ASN A 2 -5.27 18.30 -35.34
N ASN A 3 -6.14 18.66 -36.30
CA ASN A 3 -7.21 17.80 -36.77
C ASN A 3 -6.61 16.59 -37.51
N LYS A 4 -6.48 15.45 -36.81
CA LYS A 4 -6.26 14.16 -37.47
C LYS A 4 -7.49 13.84 -38.31
N LEU A 5 -7.40 14.08 -39.62
CA LEU A 5 -8.35 13.58 -40.61
C LEU A 5 -8.41 12.05 -40.50
N VAL A 6 -9.46 11.55 -39.86
CA VAL A 6 -9.78 10.11 -39.83
C VAL A 6 -10.04 9.68 -41.28
N SER A 7 -9.31 8.66 -41.74
CA SER A 7 -9.49 8.12 -43.10
C SER A 7 -10.96 7.80 -43.35
N LYS A 8 -11.44 8.07 -44.58
CA LYS A 8 -12.83 7.81 -45.00
C LYS A 8 -13.26 6.36 -44.70
N ASP A 9 -12.33 5.41 -44.74
CA ASP A 9 -12.60 4.00 -44.44
C ASP A 9 -12.77 3.71 -42.95
N ALA A 10 -12.04 4.42 -42.09
CA ALA A 10 -12.21 4.32 -40.64
C ALA A 10 -13.57 4.89 -40.23
N ALA A 11 -14.00 6.02 -40.81
CA ALA A 11 -15.31 6.60 -40.57
C ALA A 11 -16.46 5.69 -41.05
N ARG A 12 -16.34 5.07 -42.23
CA ARG A 12 -17.31 4.08 -42.74
C ARG A 12 -17.40 2.85 -41.82
N ASN A 13 -16.27 2.37 -41.33
CA ASN A 13 -16.24 1.22 -40.42
C ASN A 13 -16.86 1.52 -39.05
N CYS A 14 -16.69 2.73 -38.51
CA CYS A 14 -17.36 3.16 -37.28
C CYS A 14 -18.89 3.16 -37.45
N LYS A 15 -19.40 3.81 -38.50
CA LYS A 15 -20.85 3.83 -38.81
C LYS A 15 -21.44 2.42 -38.99
N ARG A 16 -20.70 1.51 -39.62
CA ARG A 16 -21.13 0.10 -39.78
C ARG A 16 -21.17 -0.65 -38.44
N LYS A 17 -20.29 -0.32 -37.49
CA LYS A 17 -20.28 -0.92 -36.15
C LYS A 17 -21.40 -0.36 -35.27
N GLU A 18 -21.72 0.94 -35.40
CA GLU A 18 -22.81 1.61 -34.68
C GLU A 18 -24.19 1.08 -35.09
N ASN A 19 -24.41 0.85 -36.38
CA ASN A 19 -25.70 0.38 -36.90
C ASN A 19 -25.89 -1.15 -36.81
N LYS A 20 -25.01 -1.85 -36.08
CA LYS A 20 -24.97 -3.31 -36.05
C LYS A 20 -25.96 -3.83 -35.02
N THR A 21 -26.86 -4.71 -35.44
CA THR A 21 -27.79 -5.34 -34.49
C THR A 21 -27.06 -6.29 -33.54
N VAL A 22 -27.60 -6.54 -32.35
CA VAL A 22 -27.01 -7.46 -31.36
C VAL A 22 -26.76 -8.85 -31.95
N LYS A 23 -27.68 -9.37 -32.78
CA LYS A 23 -27.52 -10.65 -33.48
C LYS A 23 -26.32 -10.62 -34.44
N GLN A 24 -26.20 -9.58 -35.26
CA GLN A 24 -25.06 -9.42 -36.19
C GLN A 24 -23.73 -9.20 -35.45
N HIS A 25 -23.76 -8.52 -34.31
CA HIS A 25 -22.60 -8.35 -33.45
C HIS A 25 -22.11 -9.69 -32.90
N ASN A 26 -23.02 -10.51 -32.36
CA ASN A 26 -22.68 -11.83 -31.82
C ASN A 26 -22.14 -12.77 -32.89
N VAL A 27 -22.72 -12.77 -34.10
CA VAL A 27 -22.20 -13.53 -35.24
C VAL A 27 -20.78 -13.09 -35.62
N CYS A 28 -20.49 -11.79 -35.59
CA CYS A 28 -19.13 -11.32 -35.84
C CYS A 28 -18.15 -11.73 -34.75
N LEU A 29 -18.54 -11.67 -33.47
CA LEU A 29 -17.70 -12.16 -32.37
C LEU A 29 -17.42 -13.65 -32.48
N ALA A 30 -18.41 -14.46 -32.88
CA ALA A 30 -18.23 -15.90 -33.09
C ALA A 30 -17.19 -16.16 -34.19
N LYS A 31 -17.31 -15.48 -35.34
CA LYS A 31 -16.34 -15.58 -36.45
C LYS A 31 -14.93 -15.14 -36.03
N GLU A 32 -14.80 -14.08 -35.24
CA GLU A 32 -13.51 -13.62 -34.73
C GLU A 32 -12.88 -14.64 -33.77
N ARG A 33 -13.68 -15.29 -32.92
CA ARG A 33 -13.20 -16.36 -32.04
C ARG A 33 -12.73 -17.57 -32.86
N ASP A 34 -13.50 -18.00 -33.84
CA ASP A 34 -13.17 -19.15 -34.70
C ASP A 34 -11.87 -18.92 -35.46
N GLN A 35 -11.71 -17.72 -36.05
CA GLN A 35 -10.45 -17.33 -36.70
C GLN A 35 -9.26 -17.35 -35.73
N LYS A 36 -9.47 -16.89 -34.48
CA LYS A 36 -8.43 -16.93 -33.45
C LYS A 36 -8.05 -18.36 -33.06
N TYR A 37 -9.01 -19.29 -33.03
CA TYR A 37 -8.73 -20.70 -32.77
C TYR A 37 -7.96 -21.35 -33.92
N GLN A 38 -8.39 -21.10 -35.17
CA GLN A 38 -7.69 -21.60 -36.36
C GLN A 38 -6.26 -21.06 -36.48
N LYS A 39 -6.04 -19.80 -36.09
CA LYS A 39 -4.69 -19.21 -36.07
C LYS A 39 -3.81 -19.90 -35.04
N ARG A 40 -4.33 -20.15 -33.83
CA ARG A 40 -3.60 -20.84 -32.76
C ARG A 40 -3.32 -22.32 -33.04
N SER A 41 -4.18 -23.00 -33.79
CA SER A 41 -3.93 -24.41 -34.15
C SER A 41 -2.84 -24.58 -35.20
N LYS A 42 -2.49 -23.52 -35.94
CA LYS A 42 -1.42 -23.50 -36.94
C LYS A 42 -0.15 -22.81 -36.46
N GLU A 43 -0.14 -22.36 -35.21
CA GLU A 43 0.93 -21.57 -34.64
C GLU A 43 2.15 -22.45 -34.35
N THR A 44 3.33 -21.98 -34.73
CA THR A 44 4.58 -22.65 -34.38
C THR A 44 4.90 -22.48 -32.90
N SER A 45 5.75 -23.34 -32.35
CA SER A 45 6.17 -23.21 -30.94
C SER A 45 6.84 -21.86 -30.64
N GLU A 46 7.47 -21.23 -31.63
CA GLU A 46 8.18 -19.97 -31.45
C GLU A 46 7.25 -18.75 -31.52
N GLU A 47 6.27 -18.77 -32.42
CA GLU A 47 5.19 -17.77 -32.45
C GLU A 47 4.38 -17.80 -31.14
N HIS A 48 4.06 -19.00 -30.64
CA HIS A 48 3.35 -19.16 -29.38
C HIS A 48 4.12 -18.56 -28.20
N LYS A 49 5.44 -18.76 -28.12
CA LYS A 49 6.29 -18.13 -27.10
C LYS A 49 6.27 -16.62 -27.19
N LYS A 50 6.42 -16.04 -28.40
CA LYS A 50 6.35 -14.59 -28.61
C LYS A 50 4.98 -14.02 -28.21
N CYS A 51 3.90 -14.71 -28.52
CA CYS A 51 2.55 -14.31 -28.09
C CYS A 51 2.41 -14.32 -26.56
N LEU A 52 2.92 -15.34 -25.88
CA LEU A 52 2.90 -15.42 -24.42
C LEU A 52 3.74 -14.32 -23.76
N GLU A 53 4.92 -14.03 -24.28
CA GLU A 53 5.80 -12.96 -23.79
C GLU A 53 5.13 -11.59 -23.93
N HIS A 54 4.56 -11.31 -25.09
CA HIS A 54 3.82 -10.07 -25.33
C HIS A 54 2.61 -9.93 -24.40
N ASP A 55 1.84 -11.00 -24.19
CA ASP A 55 0.70 -10.98 -23.27
C ASP A 55 1.16 -10.76 -21.82
N CYS A 56 2.25 -11.41 -21.39
CA CYS A 56 2.85 -11.22 -20.08
C CYS A 56 3.27 -9.75 -19.86
N GLU A 57 4.01 -9.17 -20.81
CA GLU A 57 4.42 -7.77 -20.76
C GLU A 57 3.24 -6.80 -20.69
N TYR A 58 2.21 -7.05 -21.51
CA TYR A 58 1.01 -6.22 -21.51
C TYR A 58 0.32 -6.25 -20.15
N GLN A 59 0.19 -7.42 -19.53
CA GLN A 59 -0.41 -7.55 -18.20
C GLN A 59 0.44 -6.85 -17.13
N GLN A 60 1.76 -6.97 -17.18
CA GLN A 60 2.66 -6.26 -16.26
C GLN A 60 2.51 -4.74 -16.40
N LYS A 61 2.52 -4.20 -17.63
CA LYS A 61 2.31 -2.77 -17.90
C LYS A 61 0.94 -2.29 -17.40
N LYS A 62 -0.11 -3.10 -17.60
CA LYS A 62 -1.47 -2.81 -17.13
C LYS A 62 -1.56 -2.76 -15.61
N LEU A 63 -0.92 -3.70 -14.91
CA LEU A 63 -0.86 -3.73 -13.44
C LEU A 63 -0.11 -2.52 -12.89
N LYS A 64 1.07 -2.20 -13.44
CA LYS A 64 1.85 -1.00 -13.05
C LYS A 64 1.01 0.27 -13.17
N LYS A 65 0.26 0.45 -14.26
CA LYS A 65 -0.65 1.58 -14.45
C LYS A 65 -1.78 1.62 -13.43
N LYS A 66 -2.40 0.46 -13.12
CA LYS A 66 -3.46 0.37 -12.09
C LYS A 66 -2.93 0.75 -10.71
N ILE A 67 -1.76 0.25 -10.33
CA ILE A 67 -1.11 0.55 -9.05
C ILE A 67 -0.79 2.04 -8.97
N ALA A 68 -0.17 2.62 -10.01
CA ALA A 68 0.14 4.04 -10.06
C ALA A 68 -1.12 4.92 -9.95
N LYS A 69 -2.22 4.53 -10.63
CA LYS A 69 -3.49 5.24 -10.53
C LYS A 69 -4.06 5.20 -9.11
N LYS A 70 -4.11 4.03 -8.47
CA LYS A 70 -4.55 3.87 -7.08
C LYS A 70 -3.68 4.67 -6.11
N HIS A 71 -2.36 4.67 -6.32
CA HIS A 71 -1.44 5.44 -5.49
C HIS A 71 -1.72 6.95 -5.60
N LYS A 72 -1.89 7.47 -6.82
CA LYS A 72 -2.29 8.87 -7.04
C LYS A 72 -3.64 9.23 -6.41
N GLU A 73 -4.62 8.31 -6.47
CA GLU A 73 -5.92 8.49 -5.81
C GLU A 73 -5.77 8.58 -4.29
N ARG A 74 -4.95 7.72 -3.68
CA ARG A 74 -4.67 7.76 -2.24
C ARG A 74 -3.97 9.05 -1.82
N LEU A 75 -2.97 9.50 -2.59
CA LEU A 75 -2.31 10.78 -2.32
C LEU A 75 -3.31 11.93 -2.36
N ARG A 76 -4.18 11.98 -3.38
CA ARG A 76 -5.23 13.02 -3.45
C ARG A 76 -6.17 12.99 -2.26
N HIS A 77 -6.59 11.80 -1.83
CA HIS A 77 -7.45 11.67 -0.65
C HIS A 77 -6.75 12.13 0.63
N HIS A 78 -5.46 11.80 0.80
CA HIS A 78 -4.67 12.26 1.92
C HIS A 78 -4.52 13.79 1.93
N PHE A 79 -4.15 14.39 0.80
CA PHE A 79 -4.08 15.85 0.66
C PHE A 79 -5.44 16.50 0.91
N GLN A 80 -6.53 15.93 0.39
CA GLN A 80 -7.86 16.49 0.61
C GLN A 80 -8.29 16.41 2.08
N GLN A 81 -7.91 15.34 2.80
CA GLN A 81 -8.13 15.26 4.25
C GLN A 81 -7.31 16.29 5.02
N SER A 82 -6.04 16.51 4.66
CA SER A 82 -5.21 17.53 5.34
C SER A 82 -5.76 18.95 5.16
N PHE A 83 -6.33 19.26 3.99
CA PHE A 83 -7.01 20.54 3.74
C PHE A 83 -8.32 20.71 4.51
N ILE A 84 -9.06 19.63 4.79
CA ILE A 84 -10.30 19.70 5.59
C ILE A 84 -9.96 19.90 7.07
N THR A 85 -8.93 19.22 7.58
CA THR A 85 -8.47 19.40 8.96
C THR A 85 -7.90 20.79 9.24
N GLU A 86 -7.34 21.47 8.23
CA GLU A 86 -6.80 22.84 8.38
C GLU A 86 -7.90 23.92 8.39
N PHE A 87 -9.08 23.66 7.82
CA PHE A 87 -10.17 24.65 7.76
C PHE A 87 -11.11 24.61 8.97
N ASP A 88 -11.26 23.44 9.61
CA ASP A 88 -12.05 23.26 10.85
C ASP A 88 -11.30 23.74 12.11
N THR A 89 -10.00 24.08 12.02
CA THR A 89 -9.20 24.62 13.14
C THR A 89 -9.11 26.15 13.16
N THR A 90 -9.90 26.86 12.35
CA THR A 90 -9.86 28.33 12.31
C THR A 90 -10.79 28.96 13.36
N GLU A 91 -10.53 28.67 14.63
CA GLU A 91 -10.87 29.60 15.72
C GLU A 91 -9.82 29.50 16.82
N LEU A 92 -9.15 30.65 17.05
CA LEU A 92 -8.20 31.00 18.10
C LEU A 92 -6.70 30.69 17.85
N ASP A 93 -6.11 31.75 17.28
CA ASP A 93 -4.91 32.44 17.78
C ASP A 93 -3.58 32.25 17.04
N MET A 94 -3.35 33.30 16.26
CA MET A 94 -2.12 33.83 15.71
C MET A 94 -1.18 34.27 16.84
N TYR A 95 -0.11 33.50 17.10
CA TYR A 95 1.10 34.04 17.73
C TYR A 95 2.35 33.62 16.95
N GLU A 96 3.07 34.67 16.63
CA GLU A 96 4.33 34.79 15.91
C GLU A 96 5.47 34.09 16.67
N SER A 97 6.33 33.42 15.90
CA SER A 97 7.54 32.76 16.35
C SER A 97 8.38 33.64 17.29
N ASN A 98 8.73 33.14 18.48
CA ASN A 98 10.02 33.37 19.11
C ASN A 98 10.24 32.43 20.31
N GLU A 99 11.45 31.90 20.36
CA GLU A 99 12.10 31.20 21.48
C GLU A 99 11.62 29.79 21.85
N ILE A 100 12.59 28.87 21.74
CA ILE A 100 12.57 27.52 22.32
C ILE A 100 12.66 27.71 23.84
N GLU A 101 11.53 27.95 24.47
CA GLU A 101 11.40 27.77 25.90
C GLU A 101 10.83 26.36 26.11
N LEU A 102 11.60 25.52 26.81
CA LEU A 102 11.21 24.20 27.31
C LEU A 102 10.07 24.36 28.32
N ILE A 103 8.90 24.78 27.84
CA ILE A 103 7.66 24.66 28.59
C ILE A 103 7.33 23.19 28.51
N ALA A 104 7.63 22.47 29.60
CA ALA A 104 6.95 21.22 29.91
C ALA A 104 5.45 21.53 29.89
N THR A 105 4.84 21.41 28.70
CA THR A 105 3.42 21.58 28.54
C THR A 105 2.85 20.36 29.24
N GLU A 106 2.36 20.54 30.46
CA GLU A 106 1.64 19.50 31.17
C GLU A 106 0.59 18.95 30.21
N LEU A 107 0.69 17.66 29.91
CA LEU A 107 -0.25 17.00 29.03
C LEU A 107 -1.64 17.22 29.58
N SER A 108 -2.60 17.58 28.71
CA SER A 108 -3.99 17.71 29.12
C SER A 108 -4.46 16.40 29.76
N GLU A 109 -5.39 16.47 30.71
CA GLU A 109 -5.96 15.28 31.36
C GLU A 109 -6.52 14.28 30.32
N ILE A 110 -7.08 14.82 29.23
CA ILE A 110 -7.62 14.04 28.11
C ILE A 110 -6.50 13.26 27.42
N ASP A 111 -5.37 13.90 27.12
CA ASP A 111 -4.24 13.23 26.47
C ASP A 111 -3.59 12.20 27.38
N GLN A 112 -3.50 12.48 28.68
CA GLN A 112 -3.00 11.52 29.66
C GLN A 112 -3.88 10.26 29.71
N ASP A 113 -5.20 10.42 29.72
CA ASP A 113 -6.12 9.29 29.72
C ASP A 113 -6.13 8.52 28.39
N LEU A 114 -5.99 9.21 27.26
CA LEU A 114 -5.78 8.57 25.96
C LEU A 114 -4.49 7.73 25.93
N LEU A 115 -3.39 8.25 26.47
CA LEU A 115 -2.11 7.55 26.55
C LEU A 115 -2.19 6.33 27.48
N LYS A 116 -2.81 6.47 28.66
CA LYS A 116 -3.07 5.33 29.56
C LYS A 116 -3.92 4.26 28.88
N ASN A 117 -4.97 4.64 28.17
CA ASN A 117 -5.83 3.71 27.45
C ASN A 117 -5.07 2.99 26.33
N PHE A 118 -4.26 3.71 25.57
CA PHE A 118 -3.39 3.12 24.55
C PHE A 118 -2.41 2.12 25.18
N TYR A 119 -1.72 2.51 26.25
CA TYR A 119 -0.78 1.66 26.97
C TYR A 119 -1.44 0.36 27.47
N ASN A 120 -2.57 0.50 28.15
CA ASN A 120 -3.37 -0.64 28.63
C ASN A 120 -3.82 -1.56 27.49
N ASN A 121 -4.11 -1.02 26.32
CA ASN A 121 -4.49 -1.83 25.15
C ASN A 121 -3.30 -2.52 24.50
N MET A 122 -2.14 -1.87 24.44
CA MET A 122 -0.90 -2.47 23.92
C MET A 122 -0.40 -3.59 24.84
N ASN A 123 -0.48 -3.43 26.16
CA ASN A 123 -0.09 -4.47 27.12
C ASN A 123 -0.96 -5.72 27.08
N LYS A 124 -2.19 -5.63 26.54
CA LYS A 124 -3.06 -6.79 26.33
C LYS A 124 -2.65 -7.63 25.13
N LEU A 125 -1.77 -7.13 24.27
CA LEU A 125 -1.34 -7.85 23.08
C LEU A 125 -0.36 -8.95 23.48
N GLN A 126 -0.64 -10.18 23.05
CA GLN A 126 0.34 -11.26 23.20
C GLN A 126 1.52 -10.99 22.28
N HIS A 127 2.71 -10.88 22.83
CA HIS A 127 3.95 -10.80 22.07
C HIS A 127 4.38 -12.22 21.70
N LEU A 128 4.41 -12.50 20.40
CA LEU A 128 4.88 -13.77 19.87
C LEU A 128 6.24 -13.54 19.20
N SER A 129 7.15 -14.49 19.37
CA SER A 129 8.48 -14.48 18.77
C SER A 129 8.56 -15.52 17.66
N CYS A 130 9.11 -15.15 16.50
CA CYS A 130 9.41 -16.11 15.44
C CYS A 130 10.76 -16.77 15.71
N SER A 131 10.78 -18.10 15.92
CA SER A 131 12.01 -18.86 16.16
C SER A 131 13.03 -18.79 15.03
N ILE A 132 12.60 -18.47 13.80
CA ILE A 132 13.47 -18.46 12.61
C ILE A 132 14.17 -17.11 12.42
N CYS A 133 13.49 -16.00 12.69
CA CYS A 133 14.04 -14.66 12.45
C CYS A 133 14.19 -13.82 13.71
N ASN A 134 13.96 -14.40 14.89
CA ASN A 134 14.01 -13.78 16.22
C ASN A 134 13.23 -12.44 16.34
N GLU A 135 12.24 -12.24 15.46
CA GLU A 135 11.43 -11.02 15.44
C GLU A 135 10.26 -11.19 16.43
N HIS A 136 10.07 -10.21 17.30
CA HIS A 136 8.94 -10.12 18.22
C HIS A 136 7.83 -9.28 17.59
N PHE A 137 6.58 -9.73 17.68
CA PHE A 137 5.44 -8.99 17.14
C PHE A 137 4.22 -9.10 18.06
N PRO A 138 3.50 -7.99 18.27
CA PRO A 138 2.23 -8.02 18.97
C PRO A 138 1.16 -8.67 18.08
N SER A 139 0.61 -9.80 18.55
CA SER A 139 -0.64 -10.40 18.08
C SER A 139 -0.76 -10.62 16.56
N ILE A 140 0.23 -11.29 15.94
CA ILE A 140 0.08 -11.81 14.57
C ILE A 140 -0.21 -13.32 14.64
N ILE A 141 -1.20 -13.77 13.87
CA ILE A 141 -1.49 -15.20 13.67
C ILE A 141 -0.27 -15.85 12.98
N LEU A 142 0.41 -16.73 13.70
CA LEU A 142 1.45 -17.59 13.16
C LEU A 142 0.81 -18.63 12.23
N VAL A 143 1.23 -18.69 10.97
CA VAL A 143 0.82 -19.75 10.03
C VAL A 143 1.90 -20.83 10.08
N VAL A 144 1.60 -21.97 10.71
CA VAL A 144 2.53 -23.11 10.87
C VAL A 144 3.81 -22.69 11.62
N GLU A 145 3.67 -22.02 12.77
CA GLU A 145 4.77 -21.56 13.64
C GLU A 145 5.79 -20.60 12.99
N LYS A 146 5.50 -20.12 11.77
CA LYS A 146 6.37 -19.21 11.01
C LYS A 146 5.68 -17.86 10.84
N CYS A 147 6.46 -16.78 10.95
CA CYS A 147 5.93 -15.44 10.70
C CYS A 147 5.56 -15.27 9.20
N CYS A 148 4.55 -14.45 8.92
CA CYS A 148 4.07 -14.18 7.56
C CYS A 148 5.17 -13.61 6.64
N ARG A 149 6.19 -12.94 7.20
CA ARG A 149 7.35 -12.46 6.42
C ARG A 149 8.18 -13.61 5.86
N TYR A 150 8.34 -14.68 6.62
CA TYR A 150 9.06 -15.88 6.19
C TYR A 150 8.22 -16.71 5.22
N TYR A 151 6.93 -16.91 5.52
CA TYR A 151 6.03 -17.69 4.66
C TYR A 151 5.93 -17.12 3.22
N ASN A 152 5.92 -15.79 3.08
CA ASN A 152 5.72 -15.13 1.79
C ASN A 152 7.02 -14.86 0.99
N LYS A 153 8.21 -15.01 1.59
CA LYS A 153 9.49 -14.81 0.89
C LYS A 153 10.12 -16.15 0.50
N LYS A 154 10.14 -16.45 -0.80
CA LYS A 154 10.86 -17.60 -1.34
C LYS A 154 12.39 -17.48 -1.31
N ILE A 155 12.99 -16.31 -1.09
CA ILE A 155 14.42 -16.12 -1.37
C ILE A 155 14.97 -15.05 -0.42
N PHE A 156 15.74 -15.50 0.57
CA PHE A 156 16.51 -14.77 1.60
C PHE A 156 15.73 -13.83 2.56
N PRO A 157 15.87 -14.01 3.89
CA PRO A 157 15.58 -12.91 4.80
C PRO A 157 16.53 -11.76 4.45
N ASN A 158 15.98 -10.57 4.23
CA ASN A 158 16.82 -9.38 4.18
C ASN A 158 17.58 -9.36 5.49
N LYS A 159 18.90 -9.25 5.38
CA LYS A 159 19.90 -9.05 6.42
C LYS A 159 19.43 -8.09 7.53
N PHE A 160 18.59 -8.55 8.45
CA PHE A 160 18.67 -8.14 9.84
C PHE A 160 19.58 -9.17 10.46
N PHE A 161 20.88 -8.87 10.35
CA PHE A 161 21.93 -9.63 11.01
C PHE A 161 21.69 -9.59 12.52
N ASN A 162 22.23 -10.59 13.19
CA ASN A 162 22.33 -10.75 14.66
C ASN A 162 22.67 -9.48 15.47
N GLU A 163 23.03 -8.37 14.83
CA GLU A 163 23.27 -7.04 15.42
C GLU A 163 21.99 -6.27 15.76
N ASN A 164 20.82 -6.63 15.20
CA ASN A 164 19.53 -6.02 15.51
C ASN A 164 18.62 -6.98 16.29
N ASN A 165 19.24 -7.72 17.22
CA ASN A 165 18.51 -8.48 18.21
C ASN A 165 17.72 -7.49 19.06
N MET A 166 16.40 -7.49 18.90
CA MET A 166 15.47 -6.86 19.84
C MET A 166 15.34 -7.77 21.07
N ASP A 167 16.49 -8.14 21.65
CA ASP A 167 16.51 -8.82 22.93
C ASP A 167 15.90 -7.85 23.95
N SER A 168 15.14 -8.40 24.90
CA SER A 168 14.54 -7.62 25.97
C SER A 168 15.65 -7.28 26.97
N ASP A 169 16.59 -6.41 26.57
CA ASP A 169 17.63 -5.95 27.48
C ASP A 169 16.99 -5.33 28.72
N ASP A 170 17.70 -5.42 29.83
CA ASP A 170 17.30 -4.78 31.08
C ASP A 170 17.02 -3.29 30.81
N ILE A 171 15.87 -2.82 31.30
CA ILE A 171 15.45 -1.42 31.18
C ILE A 171 16.63 -0.55 31.63
N PRO A 172 17.14 0.36 30.78
CA PRO A 172 18.24 1.25 31.13
C PRO A 172 17.98 1.91 32.49
N LYS A 173 19.01 2.03 33.33
CA LYS A 173 18.89 2.62 34.67
C LYS A 173 18.31 4.04 34.62
N GLU A 174 18.54 4.73 33.50
CA GLU A 174 18.03 6.05 33.17
C GLU A 174 16.50 6.10 33.03
N LEU A 175 15.86 4.96 32.73
CA LEU A 175 14.40 4.82 32.66
C LEU A 175 13.79 4.25 33.96
N GLN A 176 14.63 3.98 34.96
CA GLN A 176 14.22 3.43 36.25
C GLN A 176 13.68 4.59 37.13
N GLY A 177 12.37 4.58 37.40
CA GLY A 177 11.68 5.63 38.16
C GLY A 177 10.78 6.55 37.34
N LEU A 178 10.84 6.47 36.01
CA LEU A 178 9.89 7.17 35.14
C LEU A 178 8.51 6.51 35.15
N THR A 179 7.48 7.34 35.14
CA THR A 179 6.10 6.93 34.92
C THR A 179 5.94 6.33 33.51
N GLU A 180 4.93 5.49 33.33
CA GLU A 180 4.66 4.84 32.04
C GLU A 180 4.45 5.85 30.91
N ILE A 181 3.85 7.01 31.22
CA ILE A 181 3.62 8.11 30.28
C ILE A 181 4.96 8.77 29.90
N GLU A 182 5.84 9.05 30.85
CA GLU A 182 7.17 9.62 30.58
C GLU A 182 8.00 8.69 29.69
N LYS A 183 7.96 7.37 29.94
CA LYS A 183 8.63 6.38 29.08
C LYS A 183 8.10 6.42 27.65
N MET A 184 6.78 6.56 27.47
CA MET A 184 6.18 6.69 26.14
C MET A 184 6.57 7.97 25.42
N LEU A 185 6.68 9.09 26.14
CA LEU A 185 7.08 10.39 25.57
C LEU A 185 8.54 10.40 25.11
N ILE A 186 9.45 9.79 25.88
CA ILE A 186 10.87 9.69 25.51
C ILE A 186 11.07 8.82 24.27
N ALA A 187 10.30 7.74 24.12
CA ALA A 187 10.36 6.91 22.91
C ALA A 187 9.99 7.67 21.62
N LYS A 188 9.19 8.75 21.73
CA LYS A 188 8.79 9.59 20.59
C LYS A 188 9.85 10.64 20.21
N SER A 189 10.67 11.10 21.15
CA SER A 189 11.68 12.14 20.90
C SER A 189 13.01 11.61 20.34
N LEU A 190 13.22 10.29 20.36
CA LEU A 190 14.43 9.62 19.87
C LEU A 190 14.29 9.02 18.45
N LEU A 191 13.20 9.32 17.75
CA LEU A 191 12.94 8.97 16.33
C LEU A 191 12.97 10.20 15.44
#